data_AF-A0A5E4IGR8-F1
#
_entry.id   AF-A0A5E4IGR8-F1
#
_cell.length_a   1.000
_cell.length_b   1.000
_cell.length_c   1.000
_cell.angle_alpha   90.00
_cell.angle_beta   90.00
_cell.angle_gamma   90.00
#
_symmetry.space_group_name_H-M   'P 1'
#
loop_
_entity.id
_entity.type
_entity.pdbx_description
1 polymer ?
#
loop_
_entity_poly.entity_id
_entity_poly.type
_entity_poly.pdbx_seq_one_letter_code
_entity_poly.pdbx_strand_id
1 'polypeptide(L)'
;MSDVYTQALRDILASTPAVSSKVNGQIKVNQTLAGQDQYLQDSFKSLISCELASINGDKYSTDLVLKADIRCRHSQEHASEIIETVKTVVDDDIASGAVHLYVSKTEGELAWSKPASAWRCELLITCTTNTPPTIDSLAVYPASPQVAEQEIQFVCLCTNDEHDELLYKFFLSGPATNNQSVEMTGWTTNNRWIWKPSILDTGSNTITAWVRDQRHAGPGSYDDEETASFSVTS
;
A
#
# COMPACT_ATOMS: atom_id res chain seq x y z
N MET A 1 -11.07 -12.53 8.85
CA MET A 1 -10.62 -11.22 8.33
C MET A 1 -10.14 -10.29 9.45
N SER A 2 -10.86 -10.09 10.56
CA SER A 2 -10.48 -9.13 11.62
C SER A 2 -9.15 -9.41 12.35
N ASP A 3 -8.69 -10.66 12.36
CA ASP A 3 -7.49 -11.06 13.12
C ASP A 3 -6.18 -10.84 12.33
N VAL A 4 -6.22 -10.86 10.99
CA VAL A 4 -5.01 -10.80 10.15
C VAL A 4 -4.32 -9.43 10.25
N TYR A 5 -5.08 -8.33 10.13
CA TYR A 5 -4.51 -6.98 10.20
C TYR A 5 -4.01 -6.64 11.61
N THR A 6 -4.74 -7.06 12.64
CA THR A 6 -4.33 -6.88 14.05
C THR A 6 -3.05 -7.67 14.35
N GLN A 7 -2.97 -8.90 13.85
CA GLN A 7 -1.79 -9.75 13.98
C GLN A 7 -0.60 -9.16 13.23
N ALA A 8 -0.81 -8.63 12.03
CA ALA A 8 0.25 -8.00 11.25
C ALA A 8 0.81 -6.74 11.95
N LEU A 9 -0.04 -5.88 12.50
CA LEU A 9 0.40 -4.75 13.34
C LEU A 9 1.26 -5.25 14.51
N ARG A 10 0.78 -6.29 15.22
CA ARG A 10 1.54 -6.87 16.33
C ARG A 10 2.90 -7.39 15.89
N ASP A 11 2.97 -8.06 14.74
CA ASP A 11 4.20 -8.68 14.24
C ASP A 11 5.21 -7.65 13.75
N ILE A 12 4.76 -6.59 13.07
CA ILE A 12 5.59 -5.42 12.71
C ILE A 12 6.22 -4.85 13.98
N LEU A 13 5.39 -4.45 14.96
CA LEU A 13 5.89 -3.85 16.22
C LEU A 13 6.80 -4.80 17.02
N ALA A 14 6.53 -6.10 16.99
CA ALA A 14 7.36 -7.11 17.67
C ALA A 14 8.69 -7.37 16.97
N SER A 15 8.72 -7.30 15.64
CA SER A 15 9.92 -7.50 14.84
C SER A 15 10.87 -6.30 14.88
N THR A 16 10.36 -5.10 15.18
CA THR A 16 11.14 -3.86 15.23
C THR A 16 11.80 -3.65 16.60
N PRO A 17 13.14 -3.78 16.74
CA PRO A 17 13.82 -3.73 18.04
C PRO A 17 13.66 -2.39 18.78
N ALA A 18 13.53 -1.28 18.04
CA ALA A 18 13.32 0.04 18.60
C ALA A 18 12.00 0.13 19.42
N VAL A 19 10.98 -0.64 19.03
CA VAL A 19 9.70 -0.74 19.74
C VAL A 19 9.77 -1.84 20.79
N SER A 20 10.13 -3.06 20.39
CA SER A 20 10.03 -4.25 21.27
C SER A 20 10.94 -4.16 22.51
N SER A 21 12.10 -3.50 22.42
CA SER A 21 12.98 -3.27 23.58
C SER A 21 12.38 -2.31 24.62
N LYS A 22 11.64 -1.27 24.21
CA LYS A 22 11.03 -0.29 25.13
C LYS A 22 9.89 -0.86 25.98
N VAL A 23 9.36 -2.02 25.56
CA VAL A 23 8.28 -2.74 26.24
C VAL A 23 8.66 -4.16 26.64
N ASN A 24 9.96 -4.51 26.66
CA ASN A 24 10.46 -5.85 27.01
C ASN A 24 9.73 -6.99 26.28
N GLY A 25 9.43 -6.78 24.99
CA GLY A 25 8.71 -7.72 24.13
C GLY A 25 7.22 -7.92 24.48
N GLN A 26 6.64 -7.11 25.38
CA GLN A 26 5.23 -7.20 25.77
C GLN A 26 4.31 -6.55 24.74
N ILE A 27 4.18 -7.20 23.58
CA ILE A 27 3.28 -6.79 22.49
C ILE A 27 2.30 -7.93 22.23
N LYS A 28 1.02 -7.66 22.50
CA LYS A 28 -0.07 -8.63 22.56
C LYS A 28 -1.21 -8.21 21.63
N VAL A 29 -2.08 -9.16 21.30
CA VAL A 29 -3.34 -8.91 20.59
C VAL A 29 -4.51 -9.02 21.57
N ASN A 30 -5.47 -8.09 21.50
CA ASN A 30 -6.72 -8.10 22.27
C ASN A 30 -6.56 -8.25 23.80
N GLN A 31 -5.59 -7.55 24.39
CA GLN A 31 -5.25 -7.65 25.81
C GLN A 31 -5.98 -6.58 26.66
N THR A 32 -6.97 -6.99 27.44
CA THR A 32 -7.65 -6.11 28.42
C THR A 32 -6.80 -5.88 29.68
N LEU A 33 -6.81 -4.64 30.19
CA LEU A 33 -6.08 -4.20 31.41
C LEU A 33 -6.71 -4.67 32.73
N ALA A 34 -8.04 -4.73 32.79
CA ALA A 34 -8.79 -4.83 34.04
C ALA A 34 -8.61 -6.16 34.81
N GLY A 35 -7.86 -7.13 34.27
CA GLY A 35 -7.72 -8.47 34.85
C GLY A 35 -6.28 -8.98 35.04
N GLN A 36 -5.25 -8.13 34.93
CA GLN A 36 -3.87 -8.56 35.15
C GLN A 36 -3.22 -7.90 36.37
N ASP A 37 -3.41 -8.52 37.54
CA ASP A 37 -2.69 -8.17 38.77
C ASP A 37 -1.17 -8.08 38.55
N GLN A 38 -0.62 -8.94 37.68
CA GLN A 38 0.81 -9.03 37.37
C GLN A 38 1.40 -7.82 36.62
N TYR A 39 0.57 -7.07 35.88
CA TYR A 39 0.95 -5.80 35.24
C TYR A 39 0.96 -4.66 36.27
N LEU A 40 0.04 -4.71 37.24
CA LEU A 40 -0.12 -3.71 38.31
C LEU A 40 0.92 -3.84 39.45
N GLN A 41 1.74 -4.91 39.46
CA GLN A 41 2.74 -5.10 40.53
C GLN A 41 4.08 -4.36 40.32
N ASP A 42 4.38 -3.84 39.12
CA ASP A 42 5.72 -3.32 38.81
C ASP A 42 5.69 -1.94 38.11
N SER A 43 6.53 -1.03 38.60
CA SER A 43 6.70 0.35 38.11
C SER A 43 7.50 0.44 36.81
N PHE A 44 8.17 -0.62 36.37
CA PHE A 44 9.02 -0.61 35.16
C PHE A 44 8.42 -1.42 33.99
N LYS A 45 7.12 -1.75 34.05
CA LYS A 45 6.45 -2.50 32.99
C LYS A 45 5.73 -1.60 32.00
N SER A 46 6.01 -1.82 30.72
CA SER A 46 5.28 -1.24 29.59
C SER A 46 4.79 -2.36 28.69
N LEU A 47 3.65 -2.17 28.03
CA LEU A 47 3.10 -3.11 27.06
C LEU A 47 2.33 -2.37 25.96
N ILE A 48 2.16 -3.05 24.83
CA ILE A 48 1.31 -2.63 23.72
C ILE A 48 0.26 -3.72 23.48
N SER A 49 -1.02 -3.35 23.47
CA SER A 49 -2.12 -4.21 23.00
C SER A 49 -2.56 -3.73 21.63
N CYS A 50 -2.54 -4.62 20.65
CA CYS A 50 -3.03 -4.38 19.29
C CYS A 50 -4.47 -4.90 19.19
N GLU A 51 -5.37 -4.06 18.70
CA GLU A 51 -6.80 -4.34 18.57
C GLU A 51 -7.31 -3.79 17.23
N LEU A 52 -8.35 -4.42 16.65
CA LEU A 52 -9.12 -3.83 15.56
C LEU A 52 -10.32 -3.08 16.15
N ALA A 53 -10.50 -1.83 15.73
CA ALA A 53 -11.64 -1.01 16.11
C ALA A 53 -12.51 -0.68 14.88
N SER A 54 -13.82 -0.51 15.11
CA SER A 54 -14.69 0.14 14.12
C SER A 54 -14.62 1.65 14.35
N ILE A 55 -14.44 2.43 13.27
CA ILE A 55 -14.34 3.89 13.33
C ILE A 55 -15.60 4.57 13.92
N ASN A 56 -16.78 3.93 13.82
CA ASN A 56 -18.07 4.54 14.19
C ASN A 56 -19.04 3.63 14.99
N GLY A 57 -18.63 2.42 15.35
CA GLY A 57 -19.52 1.48 16.04
C GLY A 57 -20.65 0.87 15.19
N ASP A 58 -20.84 1.29 13.93
CA ASP A 58 -21.73 0.64 12.95
C ASP A 58 -21.23 0.81 11.49
N LYS A 59 -21.75 -0.08 10.63
CA LYS A 59 -21.26 -0.56 9.33
C LYS A 59 -20.88 0.47 8.24
N TYR A 60 -19.71 0.22 7.63
CA TYR A 60 -19.13 0.75 6.38
C TYR A 60 -18.38 2.10 6.48
N SER A 61 -17.08 2.00 6.76
CA SER A 61 -16.07 2.84 6.11
C SER A 61 -15.11 1.89 5.39
N THR A 62 -14.60 2.26 4.22
CA THR A 62 -13.48 1.59 3.53
C THR A 62 -12.21 1.55 4.38
N ASP A 63 -12.18 2.36 5.44
CA ASP A 63 -11.01 2.57 6.27
C ASP A 63 -11.08 1.69 7.52
N LEU A 64 -10.07 0.84 7.68
CA LEU A 64 -9.83 0.01 8.86
C LEU A 64 -9.20 0.89 9.96
N VAL A 65 -9.67 0.79 11.20
CA VAL A 65 -8.99 1.43 12.33
C VAL A 65 -8.29 0.38 13.17
N LEU A 66 -6.97 0.38 13.09
CA LEU A 66 -6.13 -0.36 14.02
C LEU A 66 -5.91 0.47 15.27
N LYS A 67 -5.80 -0.20 16.41
CA LYS A 67 -5.55 0.44 17.70
C LYS A 67 -4.33 -0.17 18.34
N ALA A 68 -3.37 0.67 18.71
CA ALA A 68 -2.29 0.33 19.62
C ALA A 68 -2.56 0.99 20.98
N ASP A 69 -3.06 0.20 21.94
CA ASP A 69 -3.21 0.62 23.33
C ASP A 69 -1.87 0.48 24.05
N ILE A 70 -1.16 1.59 24.15
CA ILE A 70 0.17 1.71 24.74
C ILE A 70 -0.01 2.03 26.21
N ARG A 71 0.59 1.20 27.07
CA ARG A 71 0.47 1.33 28.53
C ARG A 71 1.86 1.30 29.13
N CYS A 72 2.21 2.31 29.93
CA CYS A 72 3.54 2.52 30.49
C CYS A 72 3.44 2.88 31.98
N ARG A 73 4.09 2.09 32.85
CA ARG A 73 4.16 2.39 34.30
C ARG A 73 5.43 3.10 34.74
N HIS A 74 6.30 3.42 33.78
CA HIS A 74 7.53 4.19 33.99
C HIS A 74 7.21 5.68 34.14
N SER A 75 7.79 6.52 33.29
CA SER A 75 7.61 7.96 33.27
C SER A 75 6.83 8.39 32.03
N GLN A 76 6.35 9.63 32.04
CA GLN A 76 5.63 10.21 30.91
C GLN A 76 6.54 10.31 29.68
N GLU A 77 7.82 10.62 29.89
CA GLU A 77 8.83 10.73 28.84
C GLU A 77 9.03 9.39 28.14
N HIS A 78 9.20 8.30 28.92
CA HIS A 78 9.33 6.95 28.36
C HIS A 78 8.06 6.54 27.59
N ALA A 79 6.88 6.89 28.11
CA ALA A 79 5.62 6.63 27.40
C ALA A 79 5.55 7.40 26.07
N SER A 80 5.99 8.66 26.05
CA SER A 80 6.03 9.51 24.85
C SER A 80 6.99 8.94 23.81
N GLU A 81 8.17 8.49 24.23
CA GLU A 81 9.14 7.84 23.34
C GLU A 81 8.58 6.57 22.69
N ILE A 82 7.84 5.74 23.45
CA ILE A 82 7.18 4.55 22.88
C ILE A 82 6.19 4.98 21.80
N ILE A 83 5.35 5.99 22.07
CA ILE A 83 4.33 6.46 21.12
C ILE A 83 4.97 6.97 19.84
N GLU A 84 5.99 7.82 19.93
CA GLU A 84 6.65 8.36 18.75
C GLU A 84 7.37 7.27 17.95
N THR A 85 8.01 6.30 18.62
CA THR A 85 8.63 5.16 17.93
C THR A 85 7.57 4.30 17.22
N VAL A 86 6.44 4.03 17.88
CA VAL A 86 5.33 3.27 17.27
C VAL A 86 4.76 4.00 16.07
N LYS A 87 4.56 5.33 16.13
CA LYS A 87 4.09 6.13 14.99
C LYS A 87 5.04 6.03 13.80
N THR A 88 6.34 6.25 14.01
CA THR A 88 7.34 6.14 12.93
C THR A 88 7.33 4.76 12.29
N VAL A 89 7.32 3.69 13.10
CA VAL A 89 7.27 2.32 12.58
C VAL A 89 5.97 2.05 11.83
N VAL A 90 4.84 2.52 12.33
CA VAL A 90 3.55 2.37 11.67
C VAL A 90 3.54 3.12 10.33
N ASP A 91 4.03 4.34 10.29
CA ASP A 91 4.08 5.15 9.07
C ASP A 91 5.06 4.57 8.03
N ASP A 92 6.20 4.00 8.44
CA ASP A 92 7.20 3.44 7.53
C ASP A 92 6.87 1.99 7.09
N ASP A 93 6.54 1.10 8.03
CA ASP A 93 6.44 -0.35 7.80
C ASP A 93 5.04 -0.81 7.38
N ILE A 94 3.97 -0.12 7.81
CA ILE A 94 2.62 -0.42 7.29
C ILE A 94 2.49 0.15 5.88
N ALA A 95 2.93 1.39 5.65
CA ALA A 95 2.85 2.01 4.33
C ALA A 95 3.71 1.30 3.26
N SER A 96 4.80 0.62 3.66
CA SER A 96 5.64 -0.17 2.74
C SER A 96 5.01 -1.48 2.25
N GLY A 97 3.75 -1.75 2.60
CA GLY A 97 2.91 -2.73 1.88
C GLY A 97 2.95 -4.16 2.40
N ALA A 98 3.56 -4.42 3.56
CA ALA A 98 3.60 -5.76 4.16
C ALA A 98 2.20 -6.35 4.46
N VAL A 99 1.16 -5.52 4.47
CA VAL A 99 -0.22 -5.92 4.83
C VAL A 99 -1.28 -5.33 3.88
N HIS A 100 -0.90 -4.78 2.71
CA HIS A 100 -1.80 -4.03 1.82
C HIS A 100 -2.58 -2.92 2.54
N LEU A 101 -1.96 -2.24 3.51
CA LEU A 101 -2.57 -1.15 4.25
C LEU A 101 -1.76 0.14 4.07
N TYR A 102 -2.44 1.29 4.01
CA TYR A 102 -1.80 2.61 4.07
C TYR A 102 -2.32 3.35 5.26
N VAL A 103 -1.41 3.93 6.04
CA VAL A 103 -1.78 4.77 7.17
C VAL A 103 -2.16 6.13 6.63
N SER A 104 -3.43 6.51 6.80
CA SER A 104 -3.92 7.85 6.43
C SER A 104 -3.81 8.83 7.60
N LYS A 105 -3.86 8.32 8.84
CA LYS A 105 -3.83 9.16 10.04
C LYS A 105 -3.46 8.35 11.28
N THR A 106 -2.69 8.96 12.18
CA THR A 106 -2.51 8.48 13.55
C THR A 106 -3.01 9.52 14.56
N GLU A 107 -3.82 9.09 15.53
CA GLU A 107 -4.39 9.96 16.58
C GLU A 107 -4.35 9.27 17.94
N GLY A 108 -4.00 10.01 18.99
CA GLY A 108 -4.01 9.48 20.34
C GLY A 108 -3.35 10.46 21.29
N GLU A 109 -3.93 10.64 22.47
CA GLU A 109 -3.40 11.52 23.51
C GLU A 109 -2.86 10.69 24.67
N LEU A 110 -1.65 11.03 25.11
CA LEU A 110 -1.04 10.42 26.28
C LEU A 110 -1.68 11.00 27.56
N ALA A 111 -2.29 10.14 28.36
CA ALA A 111 -2.91 10.53 29.62
C ALA A 111 -2.65 9.51 30.74
N TRP A 112 -2.70 9.97 31.98
CA TRP A 112 -2.67 9.06 33.13
C TRP A 112 -4.01 8.32 33.27
N SER A 113 -3.97 6.99 33.23
CA SER A 113 -5.12 6.11 33.41
C SER A 113 -5.22 5.62 34.84
N LYS A 114 -6.24 6.06 35.58
CA LYS A 114 -6.50 5.60 36.96
C LYS A 114 -6.80 4.08 37.04
N PRO A 115 -7.65 3.49 36.16
CA PRO A 115 -7.90 2.04 36.19
C PRO A 115 -6.64 1.18 36.01
N ALA A 116 -5.68 1.65 35.21
CA ALA A 116 -4.42 0.96 34.95
C ALA A 116 -3.28 1.36 35.89
N SER A 117 -3.45 2.47 36.63
CA SER A 117 -2.36 3.16 37.34
C SER A 117 -1.09 3.27 36.49
N ALA A 118 -1.26 3.77 35.27
CA ALA A 118 -0.25 3.81 34.22
C ALA A 118 -0.50 5.01 33.29
N TRP A 119 0.55 5.50 32.63
CA TRP A 119 0.41 6.32 31.43
C TRP A 119 -0.17 5.46 30.31
N ARG A 120 -1.19 5.98 29.62
CA ARG A 120 -1.92 5.28 28.56
C ARG A 120 -2.12 6.19 27.37
N CYS A 121 -1.92 5.65 26.18
CA CYS A 121 -2.33 6.26 24.93
C CYS A 121 -3.08 5.19 24.11
N GLU A 122 -4.30 5.51 23.70
CA GLU A 122 -5.02 4.72 22.70
C GLU A 122 -4.71 5.34 21.34
N LEU A 123 -3.64 4.85 20.71
CA LEU A 123 -3.24 5.31 19.40
C LEU A 123 -4.14 4.64 18.35
N LEU A 124 -5.02 5.42 17.74
CA LEU A 124 -5.86 5.07 16.61
C LEU A 124 -5.05 5.27 15.34
N ILE A 125 -4.99 4.23 14.50
CA ILE A 125 -4.28 4.20 13.24
C ILE A 125 -5.35 3.94 12.18
N THR A 126 -5.68 4.98 11.42
CA THR A 126 -6.64 4.85 10.31
C THR A 126 -5.88 4.34 9.10
N CYS A 127 -6.35 3.23 8.55
CA CYS A 127 -5.73 2.55 7.42
C CYS A 127 -6.72 2.37 6.27
N THR A 128 -6.27 2.59 5.04
CA THR A 128 -6.99 2.16 3.83
C THR A 128 -6.38 0.86 3.31
N THR A 129 -7.19 -0.03 2.73
CA THR A 129 -6.66 -1.19 2.01
C THR A 129 -6.19 -0.78 0.63
N ASN A 130 -5.07 -1.34 0.16
CA ASN A 130 -4.62 -1.14 -1.22
C ASN A 130 -5.68 -1.60 -2.22
N THR A 131 -5.92 -0.79 -3.24
CA THR A 131 -6.76 -1.13 -4.38
C THR A 131 -5.89 -1.26 -5.64
N PRO A 132 -6.21 -2.20 -6.56
CA PRO A 132 -5.42 -2.35 -7.77
C PRO A 132 -5.56 -1.09 -8.64
N PRO A 133 -4.48 -0.61 -9.29
CA PRO A 133 -4.56 0.53 -10.18
C PRO A 133 -5.46 0.21 -11.37
N THR A 134 -6.17 1.22 -11.87
CA THR A 134 -7.01 1.10 -13.08
C THR A 134 -6.46 1.97 -14.19
N ILE A 135 -6.47 1.49 -15.43
CA ILE A 135 -6.11 2.28 -16.61
C ILE A 135 -7.33 3.12 -17.02
N ASP A 136 -7.20 4.44 -16.97
CA ASP A 136 -8.25 5.36 -17.39
C ASP A 136 -8.26 5.52 -18.91
N SER A 137 -7.07 5.53 -19.52
CA SER A 137 -6.91 5.59 -20.98
C SER A 137 -5.50 5.22 -21.46
N LEU A 138 -5.44 4.68 -22.67
CA LEU A 138 -4.21 4.54 -23.45
C LEU A 138 -4.22 5.55 -24.61
N ALA A 139 -3.68 6.74 -24.36
CA ALA A 139 -3.69 7.84 -25.32
C ALA A 139 -2.57 7.72 -26.37
N VAL A 140 -2.86 8.16 -27.60
CA VAL A 140 -1.95 8.01 -28.75
C VAL A 140 -1.70 9.34 -29.43
N TYR A 141 -0.42 9.66 -29.68
CA TYR A 141 0.00 10.92 -30.29
C TYR A 141 1.14 10.70 -31.31
N PRO A 142 1.02 11.19 -32.55
CA PRO A 142 -0.19 11.74 -33.17
C PRO A 142 -1.29 10.69 -33.36
N ALA A 143 -2.54 11.15 -33.54
CA ALA A 143 -3.69 10.27 -33.67
C ALA A 143 -3.64 9.42 -34.95
N SER A 144 -4.17 8.20 -34.87
CA SER A 144 -4.32 7.29 -36.02
C SER A 144 -5.23 7.89 -37.12
N PRO A 145 -4.95 7.64 -38.42
CA PRO A 145 -3.82 6.88 -38.97
C PRO A 145 -2.57 7.74 -39.16
N GLN A 146 -1.40 7.10 -39.26
CA GLN A 146 -0.12 7.77 -39.54
C GLN A 146 0.73 7.01 -40.55
N VAL A 147 1.62 7.72 -41.23
CA VAL A 147 2.56 7.11 -42.18
C VAL A 147 3.64 6.31 -41.47
N ALA A 148 4.19 5.29 -42.13
CA ALA A 148 5.40 4.63 -41.66
C ALA A 148 6.54 5.63 -41.42
N GLU A 149 7.47 5.28 -40.53
CA GLU A 149 8.58 6.10 -40.05
C GLU A 149 8.20 7.32 -39.20
N GLN A 150 6.92 7.62 -38.99
CA GLN A 150 6.48 8.65 -38.05
C GLN A 150 6.53 8.11 -36.61
N GLU A 151 7.29 8.76 -35.72
CA GLU A 151 7.28 8.38 -34.30
C GLU A 151 5.91 8.61 -33.67
N ILE A 152 5.41 7.58 -33.00
CA ILE A 152 4.13 7.53 -32.30
C ILE A 152 4.40 7.31 -30.81
N GLN A 153 3.80 8.16 -29.98
CA GLN A 153 3.87 8.08 -28.54
C GLN A 153 2.55 7.54 -27.97
N PHE A 154 2.67 6.48 -27.18
CA PHE A 154 1.60 5.93 -26.35
C PHE A 154 1.78 6.41 -24.92
N VAL A 155 0.71 6.87 -24.28
CA VAL A 155 0.70 7.32 -22.88
C VAL A 155 -0.40 6.58 -22.15
N CYS A 156 -0.03 5.74 -21.19
CA CYS A 156 -0.96 5.06 -20.30
C CYS A 156 -1.26 5.98 -19.11
N LEU A 157 -2.51 6.39 -18.95
CA LEU A 157 -2.99 7.17 -17.81
C LEU A 157 -3.76 6.23 -16.88
N CYS A 158 -3.43 6.28 -15.60
CA CYS A 158 -3.99 5.39 -14.58
C CYS A 158 -4.42 6.17 -13.35
N THR A 159 -5.45 5.63 -12.69
CA THR A 159 -5.84 6.01 -11.33
C THR A 159 -5.17 5.06 -10.34
N ASN A 160 -4.55 5.64 -9.31
CA ASN A 160 -3.95 4.95 -8.17
C ASN A 160 -4.15 5.84 -6.94
N ASP A 161 -5.15 5.50 -6.13
CA ASP A 161 -5.60 6.32 -4.99
C ASP A 161 -4.55 6.36 -3.87
N GLU A 162 -3.70 5.34 -3.82
CA GLU A 162 -2.65 5.15 -2.82
C GLU A 162 -1.29 5.73 -3.24
N HIS A 163 -1.19 6.24 -4.47
CA HIS A 163 -0.02 6.93 -5.03
C HIS A 163 1.30 6.13 -5.00
N ASP A 164 1.23 4.80 -4.94
CA ASP A 164 2.41 3.94 -5.15
C ASP A 164 3.05 4.07 -6.53
N GLU A 165 4.30 3.62 -6.61
CA GLU A 165 5.00 3.49 -7.89
C GLU A 165 4.33 2.43 -8.77
N LEU A 166 3.82 2.88 -9.91
CA LEU A 166 3.25 2.02 -10.94
C LEU A 166 4.33 1.55 -11.93
N LEU A 167 4.22 0.29 -12.32
CA LEU A 167 4.99 -0.30 -13.41
C LEU A 167 4.09 -0.53 -14.61
N TYR A 168 4.62 -0.20 -15.78
CA TYR A 168 3.96 -0.29 -17.07
C TYR A 168 4.70 -1.27 -17.97
N LYS A 169 3.96 -1.93 -18.85
CA LYS A 169 4.53 -2.76 -19.90
C LYS A 169 3.69 -2.65 -21.16
N PHE A 170 4.35 -2.48 -22.30
CA PHE A 170 3.68 -2.30 -23.58
C PHE A 170 3.93 -3.48 -24.51
N PHE A 171 2.89 -3.85 -25.25
CA PHE A 171 2.90 -4.91 -26.24
C PHE A 171 2.39 -4.38 -27.59
N LEU A 172 2.86 -4.99 -28.67
CA LEU A 172 2.43 -4.72 -30.03
C LEU A 172 1.92 -6.01 -30.68
N SER A 173 0.77 -5.94 -31.35
CA SER A 173 0.27 -6.98 -32.25
C SER A 173 -0.15 -6.36 -33.58
N GLY A 174 0.28 -6.93 -34.70
CA GLY A 174 -0.07 -6.43 -36.02
C GLY A 174 0.66 -7.18 -37.13
N PRO A 175 0.64 -6.65 -38.37
CA PRO A 175 1.24 -7.31 -39.52
C PRO A 175 2.71 -7.69 -39.32
N ALA A 176 3.53 -6.80 -38.76
CA ALA A 176 4.96 -7.07 -38.53
C ALA A 176 5.22 -8.14 -37.46
N THR A 177 4.29 -8.33 -36.52
CA THR A 177 4.39 -9.35 -35.46
C THR A 177 3.67 -10.65 -35.82
N ASN A 178 3.21 -10.80 -37.08
CA ASN A 178 2.32 -11.90 -37.50
C ASN A 178 1.05 -12.00 -36.64
N ASN A 179 0.52 -10.85 -36.20
CA ASN A 179 -0.61 -10.71 -35.28
C ASN A 179 -0.41 -11.44 -33.93
N GLN A 180 0.83 -11.70 -33.54
CA GLN A 180 1.17 -12.16 -32.20
C GLN A 180 1.39 -10.96 -31.28
N SER A 181 1.01 -11.08 -30.02
CA SER A 181 1.37 -10.09 -29.00
C SER A 181 2.85 -10.23 -28.67
N VAL A 182 3.62 -9.17 -28.93
CA VAL A 182 5.06 -9.11 -28.67
C VAL A 182 5.32 -8.04 -27.62
N GLU A 183 6.03 -8.39 -26.55
CA GLU A 183 6.47 -7.46 -25.52
C GLU A 183 7.51 -6.48 -26.08
N MET A 184 7.31 -5.18 -25.85
CA MET A 184 8.14 -4.12 -26.44
C MET A 184 9.07 -3.44 -25.43
N THR A 185 8.72 -3.40 -24.15
CA THR A 185 9.43 -2.56 -23.15
C THR A 185 9.95 -3.30 -21.92
N GLY A 186 9.43 -4.49 -21.60
CA GLY A 186 9.51 -5.00 -20.22
C GLY A 186 8.73 -4.12 -19.24
N TRP A 187 8.83 -4.44 -17.94
CA TRP A 187 8.28 -3.58 -16.88
C TRP A 187 9.14 -2.33 -16.72
N THR A 188 8.52 -1.16 -16.73
CA THR A 188 9.17 0.15 -16.62
C THR A 188 8.33 1.11 -15.78
N THR A 189 8.95 2.05 -15.08
CA THR A 189 8.23 3.14 -14.36
C THR A 189 7.73 4.24 -15.30
N ASN A 190 8.13 4.20 -16.58
CA ASN A 190 7.70 5.18 -17.56
C ASN A 190 6.32 4.79 -18.11
N ASN A 191 5.31 5.63 -17.86
CA ASN A 191 3.96 5.45 -18.40
C ASN A 191 3.85 5.74 -19.91
N ARG A 192 4.99 5.87 -20.60
CA ARG A 192 5.09 6.23 -22.02
C ARG A 192 5.95 5.24 -22.78
N TRP A 193 5.51 4.93 -23.99
CA TRP A 193 6.29 4.18 -24.96
C TRP A 193 6.28 4.89 -26.31
N ILE A 194 7.46 5.01 -26.93
CA ILE A 194 7.62 5.56 -28.27
C ILE A 194 7.86 4.40 -29.23
N TRP A 195 7.04 4.32 -30.26
CA TRP A 195 7.12 3.35 -31.33
C TRP A 195 7.32 4.08 -32.66
N LYS A 196 8.27 3.61 -33.45
CA LYS A 196 8.47 4.06 -34.83
C LYS A 196 8.09 2.90 -35.77
N PRO A 197 6.88 2.92 -36.38
CA PRO A 197 6.44 1.87 -37.28
C PRO A 197 7.27 1.86 -38.56
N SER A 198 7.53 0.68 -39.08
CA SER A 198 8.15 0.45 -40.38
C SER A 198 7.07 0.21 -41.45
N ILE A 199 7.48 0.05 -42.71
CA ILE A 199 6.55 -0.35 -43.78
C ILE A 199 5.91 -1.73 -43.53
N LEU A 200 6.56 -2.61 -42.74
CA LEU A 200 6.02 -3.94 -42.40
C LEU A 200 4.83 -3.84 -41.44
N ASP A 201 4.69 -2.71 -40.74
CA ASP A 201 3.58 -2.45 -39.82
C ASP A 201 2.35 -1.88 -40.56
N THR A 202 2.42 -1.66 -41.88
CA THR A 202 1.32 -1.11 -42.69
C THR A 202 0.05 -1.94 -42.52
N GLY A 203 -1.03 -1.28 -42.10
CA GLY A 203 -2.29 -1.92 -41.73
C GLY A 203 -2.72 -1.61 -40.30
N SER A 204 -3.57 -2.47 -39.75
CA SER A 204 -4.08 -2.30 -38.38
C SER A 204 -3.17 -2.98 -37.38
N ASN A 205 -2.76 -2.23 -36.37
CA ASN A 205 -1.97 -2.66 -35.24
C ASN A 205 -2.78 -2.44 -33.96
N THR A 206 -2.50 -3.26 -32.95
CA THR A 206 -3.06 -3.16 -31.61
C THR A 206 -1.90 -2.99 -30.64
N ILE A 207 -2.00 -1.97 -29.80
CA ILE A 207 -1.09 -1.72 -28.70
C ILE A 207 -1.83 -2.09 -27.43
N THR A 208 -1.20 -2.89 -26.58
CA THR A 208 -1.72 -3.23 -25.26
C THR A 208 -0.79 -2.65 -24.20
N ALA A 209 -1.35 -1.96 -23.22
CA ALA A 209 -0.64 -1.52 -22.03
C ALA A 209 -1.11 -2.33 -20.83
N TRP A 210 -0.16 -2.83 -20.05
CA TRP A 210 -0.39 -3.42 -18.74
C TRP A 210 0.10 -2.45 -17.68
N VAL A 211 -0.62 -2.36 -16.56
CA VAL A 211 -0.20 -1.65 -15.36
C VAL A 211 -0.17 -2.58 -14.14
N ARG A 212 0.72 -2.31 -13.20
CA ARG A 212 0.71 -2.94 -11.88
C ARG A 212 1.31 -2.06 -10.79
N ASP A 213 0.90 -2.28 -9.54
CA ASP A 213 1.40 -1.59 -8.33
C ASP A 213 2.38 -2.44 -7.49
N GLN A 214 2.66 -3.67 -7.92
CA GLN A 214 3.51 -4.66 -7.23
C GLN A 214 2.95 -5.21 -5.92
N ARG A 215 1.76 -4.80 -5.52
CA ARG A 215 1.05 -5.21 -4.32
C ARG A 215 -0.14 -6.11 -4.64
N HIS A 216 -0.56 -6.20 -5.89
CA HIS A 216 -1.63 -7.11 -6.31
C HIS A 216 -1.09 -8.19 -7.25
N ALA A 217 -0.84 -7.85 -8.51
CA ALA A 217 -0.33 -8.79 -9.48
C ALA A 217 1.17 -9.11 -9.27
N GLY A 218 1.49 -10.39 -9.36
CA GLY A 218 2.88 -10.87 -9.36
C GLY A 218 3.63 -10.54 -10.67
N PRO A 219 4.97 -10.73 -10.73
CA PRO A 219 5.81 -10.27 -11.85
C PRO A 219 5.40 -10.77 -13.26
N GLY A 220 4.65 -11.87 -13.32
CA GLY A 220 4.13 -12.47 -14.55
C GLY A 220 2.69 -12.09 -14.91
N SER A 221 2.09 -11.11 -14.22
CA SER A 221 0.70 -10.68 -14.41
C SER A 221 0.56 -9.16 -14.23
N TYR A 222 -0.64 -8.64 -14.41
CA TYR A 222 -0.99 -7.22 -14.40
C TYR A 222 -2.24 -7.00 -13.54
N ASP A 223 -2.38 -5.78 -13.03
CA ASP A 223 -3.55 -5.37 -12.24
C ASP A 223 -4.69 -4.90 -13.14
N ASP A 224 -4.32 -4.21 -14.23
CA ASP A 224 -5.25 -3.81 -15.28
C ASP A 224 -4.55 -3.75 -16.65
N GLU A 225 -5.35 -3.87 -17.72
CA GLU A 225 -4.89 -3.76 -19.10
C GLU A 225 -5.83 -2.93 -19.97
N GLU A 226 -5.26 -2.22 -20.95
CA GLU A 226 -6.04 -1.48 -21.93
C GLU A 226 -5.40 -1.63 -23.32
N THR A 227 -6.25 -1.58 -24.35
CA THR A 227 -5.84 -1.72 -25.73
C THR A 227 -6.20 -0.50 -26.57
N ALA A 228 -5.30 -0.12 -27.47
CA ALA A 228 -5.53 0.92 -28.46
C ALA A 228 -5.28 0.37 -29.86
N SER A 229 -6.22 0.60 -30.78
CA SER A 229 -6.03 0.30 -32.20
C SER A 229 -5.34 1.47 -32.91
N PHE A 230 -4.40 1.15 -33.80
CA PHE A 230 -3.63 2.12 -34.56
C PHE A 230 -3.43 1.66 -36.01
N SER A 231 -3.61 2.56 -36.98
CA SER A 231 -3.46 2.24 -38.40
C SER A 231 -2.24 2.92 -38.97
N VAL A 232 -1.36 2.13 -39.60
CA VAL A 232 -0.18 2.63 -40.31
C VAL A 232 -0.45 2.62 -41.82
N THR A 233 -0.14 3.72 -42.49
CA THR A 233 -0.25 3.87 -43.94
C THR A 233 1.12 3.89 -44.60
N SER A 234 1.17 3.42 -45.85
CA SER A 234 2.34 3.48 -46.74
C SER A 234 2.53 4.84 -47.39
#